data_AF-A0A3M6VAC0-F1
#
_entry.id   AF-A0A3M6VAC0-F1
#
_cell.length_a   1.000
_cell.length_b   1.000
_cell.length_c   1.000
_cell.angle_alpha   90.00
_cell.angle_beta   90.00
_cell.angle_gamma   90.00
#
_symmetry.space_group_name_H-M   'P 1'
#
loop_
_entity.id
_entity.type
_entity.pdbx_description
1 polymer ?
#
loop_
_entity_poly.entity_id
_entity_poly.type
_entity_poly.pdbx_seq_one_letter_code
_entity_poly.pdbx_strand_id
1 'polypeptide(L)'
;MAATEMKVLLSTKEYLFVALTLTLVPIVLVELFGVAQMRATIPEFKTDPDMPHISEWLIGIGFAFLIIVLRFSFTAVAKPIGRYVLSPTKRLHEDRVDRFANVLFKFTYFSAITGAGYYIMRDEKWFPSVLGGNGSIGEAHLIMDNPPKFALKYYYFVQLGYHFHSLLFMVFFSPIRNDFIEMLLHHLVTIILIGDAIKSVVDTGNTPLIVVMYFVLLLSWGYTRLYVYPFHLIYNAIFVIPEANPQVVGIFLYPGNALLCMLMVLHIYWYGLFLVMGYTLIRKGQVEDIQNKCADLEEEEETAALKTLVPISINKVKNE
;
A
#
# COMPACT_ATOMS: atom_id res chain seq x y z
N MET A 1 -26.75 -44.65 -4.84
CA MET A 1 -25.54 -43.87 -5.19
C MET A 1 -25.86 -42.42 -4.83
N ALA A 2 -25.61 -42.02 -3.58
CA ALA A 2 -25.90 -40.66 -3.12
C ALA A 2 -24.57 -39.89 -3.16
N ALA A 3 -24.46 -38.92 -4.06
CA ALA A 3 -23.32 -38.03 -4.14
C ALA A 3 -23.31 -37.14 -2.89
N THR A 4 -22.27 -37.26 -2.08
CA THR A 4 -22.02 -36.35 -0.96
C THR A 4 -21.64 -34.99 -1.56
N GLU A 5 -22.58 -34.05 -1.59
CA GLU A 5 -22.26 -32.65 -1.89
C GLU A 5 -21.34 -32.11 -0.79
N MET A 6 -20.05 -32.02 -1.12
CA MET A 6 -19.06 -31.36 -0.30
C MET A 6 -19.29 -29.85 -0.43
N LYS A 7 -20.16 -29.28 0.40
CA LYS A 7 -20.31 -27.82 0.52
C LYS A 7 -19.06 -27.27 1.18
N VAL A 8 -18.13 -26.77 0.37
CA VAL A 8 -17.00 -25.96 0.85
C VAL A 8 -17.60 -24.65 1.37
N LEU A 9 -17.89 -24.60 2.67
CA LEU A 9 -18.31 -23.39 3.34
C LEU A 9 -17.08 -22.50 3.50
N LEU A 10 -16.96 -21.53 2.60
CA LEU A 10 -15.92 -20.51 2.66
C LEU A 10 -16.11 -19.64 3.91
N SER A 11 -15.02 -19.22 4.54
CA SER A 11 -15.01 -18.22 5.61
C SER A 11 -15.49 -16.86 5.09
N THR A 12 -16.05 -16.00 5.95
CA THR A 12 -16.46 -14.62 5.60
C THR A 12 -15.37 -13.85 4.86
N LYS A 13 -14.11 -14.08 5.25
CA LYS A 13 -12.93 -13.51 4.58
C LYS A 13 -12.79 -14.02 3.16
N GLU A 14 -12.87 -15.32 2.95
CA GLU A 14 -12.75 -15.94 1.63
C GLU A 14 -13.88 -15.49 0.67
N TYR A 15 -15.10 -15.30 1.17
CA TYR A 15 -16.18 -14.71 0.37
C TYR A 15 -15.89 -13.27 -0.04
N LEU A 16 -15.37 -12.45 0.88
CA LEU A 16 -14.98 -11.07 0.57
C LEU A 16 -13.89 -11.04 -0.51
N PHE A 17 -12.92 -11.94 -0.46
CA PHE A 17 -11.86 -12.04 -1.47
C PHE A 17 -12.37 -12.47 -2.83
N VAL A 18 -13.25 -13.47 -2.84
CA VAL A 18 -13.85 -13.96 -4.09
C VAL A 18 -14.65 -12.83 -4.72
N ALA A 19 -15.45 -12.10 -3.94
CA ALA A 19 -16.17 -10.92 -4.41
C ALA A 19 -15.21 -9.82 -4.91
N LEU A 20 -14.13 -9.53 -4.18
CA LEU A 20 -13.11 -8.56 -4.56
C LEU A 20 -12.41 -8.95 -5.86
N THR A 21 -12.08 -10.21 -6.04
CA THR A 21 -11.39 -10.73 -7.23
C THR A 21 -12.33 -10.70 -8.44
N LEU A 22 -13.57 -11.17 -8.27
CA LEU A 22 -14.59 -11.16 -9.31
C LEU A 22 -14.97 -9.74 -9.76
N THR A 23 -14.79 -8.74 -8.90
CA THR A 23 -15.05 -7.33 -9.24
C THR A 23 -13.82 -6.64 -9.83
N LEU A 24 -12.64 -6.77 -9.21
CA LEU A 24 -11.43 -6.05 -9.63
C LEU A 24 -10.83 -6.59 -10.93
N VAL A 25 -10.79 -7.92 -11.13
CA VAL A 25 -10.12 -8.50 -12.31
C VAL A 25 -10.76 -8.02 -13.61
N PRO A 26 -12.09 -8.06 -13.79
CA PRO A 26 -12.71 -7.51 -14.99
C PRO A 26 -12.44 -6.01 -15.19
N ILE A 27 -12.48 -5.22 -14.11
CA ILE A 27 -12.23 -3.77 -14.20
C ILE A 27 -10.79 -3.50 -14.68
N VAL A 28 -9.81 -4.22 -14.14
CA VAL A 28 -8.40 -4.10 -14.56
C VAL A 28 -8.20 -4.55 -16.01
N LEU A 29 -8.87 -5.62 -16.45
CA LEU A 29 -8.78 -6.06 -17.84
C LEU A 29 -9.35 -5.03 -18.81
N VAL A 30 -10.47 -4.38 -18.48
CA VAL A 30 -11.04 -3.30 -19.29
C VAL A 30 -10.10 -2.09 -19.31
N GLU A 31 -9.52 -1.72 -18.17
CA GLU A 31 -8.52 -0.64 -18.09
C GLU A 31 -7.30 -0.91 -18.99
N LEU A 32 -6.73 -2.12 -18.90
CA LEU A 32 -5.59 -2.51 -19.74
C LEU A 32 -5.93 -2.49 -21.23
N PHE A 33 -7.14 -2.92 -21.60
CA PHE A 33 -7.64 -2.80 -22.96
C PHE A 33 -7.78 -1.34 -23.40
N GLY A 34 -8.31 -0.47 -22.54
CA GLY A 34 -8.39 0.97 -22.77
C GLY A 34 -7.02 1.62 -22.98
N VAL A 35 -6.04 1.29 -22.15
CA VAL A 35 -4.63 1.74 -22.31
C VAL A 35 -4.05 1.27 -23.65
N ALA A 36 -4.27 0.00 -24.01
CA ALA A 36 -3.78 -0.55 -25.27
C ALA A 36 -4.40 0.16 -26.48
N GLN A 37 -5.71 0.44 -26.43
CA GLN A 37 -6.42 1.17 -27.48
C GLN A 37 -5.93 2.63 -27.59
N MET A 38 -5.75 3.31 -26.46
CA MET A 38 -5.20 4.68 -26.45
C MET A 38 -3.81 4.72 -27.10
N ARG A 39 -2.89 3.83 -26.67
CA ARG A 39 -1.55 3.70 -27.27
C ARG A 39 -1.57 3.36 -28.76
N ALA A 40 -2.58 2.62 -29.21
CA ALA A 40 -2.72 2.29 -30.63
C ALA A 40 -3.24 3.47 -31.47
N THR A 41 -4.01 4.36 -30.85
CA THR A 41 -4.68 5.52 -31.49
C THR A 41 -3.77 6.73 -31.60
N ILE A 42 -2.98 7.03 -30.56
CA ILE A 42 -2.03 8.14 -30.51
C ILE A 42 -0.76 7.75 -31.31
N PRO A 43 -0.48 8.38 -32.48
CA PRO A 43 0.65 8.00 -33.33
C PRO A 43 2.02 8.13 -32.67
N GLU A 44 2.16 9.09 -31.76
CA GLU A 44 3.41 9.43 -31.06
C GLU A 44 3.97 8.25 -30.27
N PHE A 45 3.12 7.36 -29.73
CA PHE A 45 3.57 6.13 -29.08
C PHE A 45 4.27 5.14 -30.02
N LYS A 46 4.17 5.30 -31.35
CA LYS A 46 4.84 4.45 -32.35
C LYS A 46 6.03 5.14 -32.99
N THR A 47 5.99 6.47 -33.12
CA THR A 47 6.98 7.25 -33.87
C THR A 47 8.04 7.89 -32.98
N ASP A 48 7.68 8.25 -31.73
CA ASP A 48 8.57 8.97 -30.82
C ASP A 48 9.35 7.98 -29.92
N PRO A 49 10.69 7.99 -29.95
CA PRO A 49 11.51 7.14 -29.08
C PRO A 49 11.46 7.54 -27.61
N ASP A 50 11.13 8.80 -27.28
CA ASP A 50 11.09 9.29 -25.90
C ASP A 50 9.81 8.88 -25.18
N MET A 51 8.76 8.51 -25.93
CA MET A 51 7.54 7.93 -25.38
C MET A 51 7.82 6.64 -24.58
N PRO A 52 7.06 6.34 -23.52
CA PRO A 52 7.32 5.18 -22.69
C PRO A 52 6.91 3.88 -23.39
N HIS A 53 7.86 2.97 -23.57
CA HIS A 53 7.65 1.68 -24.24
C HIS A 53 7.61 0.50 -23.25
N ILE A 54 6.90 -0.57 -23.58
CA ILE A 54 6.79 -1.76 -22.71
C ILE A 54 8.16 -2.43 -22.52
N SER A 55 9.02 -2.39 -23.53
CA SER A 55 10.40 -2.92 -23.45
C SER A 55 11.22 -2.25 -22.34
N GLU A 56 10.91 -0.99 -22.01
CA GLU A 56 11.61 -0.23 -20.96
C GLU A 56 11.25 -0.70 -19.55
N TRP A 57 10.30 -1.62 -19.38
CA TRP A 57 10.01 -2.24 -18.08
C TRP A 57 11.23 -2.99 -17.51
N LEU A 58 12.14 -3.45 -18.37
CA LEU A 58 13.43 -4.01 -17.96
C LEU A 58 14.28 -3.00 -17.17
N ILE A 59 14.13 -1.70 -17.43
CA ILE A 59 14.78 -0.64 -16.64
C ILE A 59 14.22 -0.64 -15.22
N GLY A 60 12.90 -0.80 -15.07
CA GLY A 60 12.26 -0.98 -13.76
C GLY A 60 12.80 -2.20 -13.01
N ILE A 61 12.95 -3.34 -13.70
CA ILE A 61 13.57 -4.54 -13.11
C ILE A 61 15.03 -4.27 -12.70
N GLY A 62 15.79 -3.53 -13.51
CA GLY A 62 17.15 -3.08 -13.15
C GLY A 62 17.17 -2.25 -11.86
N PHE A 63 16.24 -1.30 -11.73
CA PHE A 63 16.06 -0.54 -10.48
C PHE A 63 15.66 -1.44 -9.31
N ALA A 64 14.87 -2.49 -9.53
CA ALA A 64 14.50 -3.42 -8.48
C ALA A 64 15.73 -4.07 -7.84
N PHE A 65 16.64 -4.62 -8.65
CA PHE A 65 17.89 -5.19 -8.16
C PHE A 65 18.77 -4.16 -7.44
N LEU A 66 18.85 -2.93 -7.98
CA LEU A 66 19.55 -1.84 -7.32
C LEU A 66 18.95 -1.56 -5.92
N ILE A 67 17.63 -1.49 -5.80
CA ILE A 67 16.94 -1.26 -4.51
C ILE A 67 17.19 -2.44 -3.55
N ILE A 68 17.23 -3.69 -4.03
CA ILE A 68 17.59 -4.87 -3.20
C ILE A 68 18.99 -4.67 -2.59
N VAL A 69 19.97 -4.34 -3.43
CA VAL A 69 21.37 -4.11 -2.98
C VAL A 69 21.46 -2.94 -2.00
N LEU A 70 20.78 -1.83 -2.31
CA LEU A 70 20.71 -0.67 -1.43
C LEU A 70 20.09 -1.02 -0.08
N ARG A 71 19.03 -1.83 -0.06
CA ARG A 71 18.39 -2.27 1.18
C ARG A 71 19.32 -3.08 2.05
N PHE A 72 19.99 -4.09 1.50
CA PHE A 72 20.93 -4.90 2.28
C PHE A 72 22.09 -4.07 2.82
N SER A 73 22.64 -3.18 1.98
CA SER A 73 23.74 -2.30 2.37
C SER A 73 23.31 -1.32 3.47
N PHE A 74 22.15 -0.68 3.31
CA PHE A 74 21.61 0.29 4.26
C PHE A 74 21.30 -0.37 5.60
N THR A 75 20.61 -1.51 5.58
CA THR A 75 20.25 -2.22 6.82
C THR A 75 21.48 -2.71 7.56
N ALA A 76 22.53 -3.15 6.87
CA ALA A 76 23.81 -3.52 7.50
C ALA A 76 24.44 -2.35 8.28
N VAL A 77 24.36 -1.12 7.75
CA VAL A 77 24.85 0.11 8.41
C VAL A 77 23.90 0.60 9.52
N ALA A 78 22.59 0.43 9.33
CA ALA A 78 21.57 0.86 10.29
C ALA A 78 21.51 -0.02 11.54
N LYS A 79 21.84 -1.32 11.45
CA LYS A 79 21.80 -2.25 12.60
C LYS A 79 22.69 -1.79 13.77
N PRO A 80 23.98 -1.41 13.58
CA PRO A 80 24.80 -0.84 14.65
C PRO A 80 24.17 0.39 15.33
N ILE A 81 23.57 1.30 14.54
CA ILE A 81 22.87 2.48 15.05
C ILE A 81 21.67 2.05 15.89
N GLY A 82 20.89 1.09 15.39
CA GLY A 82 19.75 0.53 16.11
C GLY A 82 20.15 -0.10 17.45
N ARG A 83 21.26 -0.85 17.50
CA ARG A 83 21.78 -1.41 18.76
C ARG A 83 22.13 -0.32 19.76
N TYR A 84 22.76 0.75 19.33
CA TYR A 84 23.11 1.89 20.19
C TYR A 84 21.85 2.61 20.72
N VAL A 85 20.90 2.92 19.83
CA VAL A 85 19.66 3.64 20.18
C VAL A 85 18.74 2.81 21.08
N LEU A 86 18.66 1.49 20.86
CA LEU A 86 17.81 0.58 21.62
C LEU A 86 18.49 -0.03 22.86
N SER A 87 19.80 0.19 23.04
CA SER A 87 20.59 -0.32 24.18
C SER A 87 20.11 0.09 25.59
N PRO A 88 19.45 1.24 25.83
CA PRO A 88 19.06 1.63 27.19
C PRO A 88 17.93 0.78 27.78
N THR A 89 17.23 0.01 26.95
CA THR A 89 15.98 -0.68 27.30
C THR A 89 16.26 -2.18 27.51
N LYS A 90 15.59 -2.81 28.50
CA LYS A 90 15.80 -4.22 28.92
C LYS A 90 16.05 -5.20 27.74
N ARG A 91 16.94 -6.19 27.97
CA ARG A 91 17.29 -7.35 27.11
C ARG A 91 17.05 -7.10 25.61
N LEU A 92 18.08 -6.56 24.94
CA LEU A 92 18.06 -6.29 23.51
C LEU A 92 17.71 -7.58 22.73
N HIS A 93 16.56 -7.57 22.07
CA HIS A 93 16.16 -8.61 21.13
C HIS A 93 16.62 -8.19 19.73
N GLU A 94 17.43 -9.02 19.06
CA GLU A 94 17.93 -8.73 17.70
C GLU A 94 16.78 -8.47 16.69
N ASP A 95 15.62 -9.10 16.88
CA ASP A 95 14.41 -8.83 16.07
C ASP A 95 13.94 -7.37 16.13
N ARG A 96 14.21 -6.65 17.22
CA ARG A 96 13.89 -5.21 17.34
C ARG A 96 14.88 -4.36 16.55
N VAL A 97 16.15 -4.74 16.55
CA VAL A 97 17.21 -4.09 15.77
C VAL A 97 16.94 -4.26 14.28
N ASP A 98 16.54 -5.45 13.85
CA ASP A 98 16.18 -5.74 12.46
C ASP A 98 14.93 -4.98 12.03
N ARG A 99 13.90 -4.89 12.89
CA ARG A 99 12.73 -4.03 12.63
C ARG A 99 13.12 -2.56 12.50
N PHE A 100 13.91 -2.03 13.44
CA PHE A 100 14.40 -0.66 13.39
C PHE A 100 15.15 -0.36 12.08
N ALA A 101 16.09 -1.22 11.67
CA ALA A 101 16.85 -1.03 10.44
C ALA A 101 15.97 -1.06 9.18
N ASN A 102 14.97 -1.95 9.13
CA ASN A 102 14.01 -2.03 8.03
C ASN A 102 13.08 -0.81 7.97
N VAL A 103 12.60 -0.34 9.13
CA VAL A 103 11.77 0.87 9.26
C VAL A 103 12.56 2.08 8.80
N LEU A 104 13.80 2.22 9.26
CA LEU A 104 14.68 3.33 8.90
C LEU A 104 14.96 3.34 7.38
N PHE A 105 15.23 2.19 6.77
CA PHE A 105 15.40 2.09 5.31
C PHE A 105 14.17 2.60 4.58
N LYS A 106 12.97 2.13 4.96
CA LYS A 106 11.71 2.53 4.32
C LYS A 106 11.44 4.02 4.51
N PHE A 107 11.66 4.55 5.71
CA PHE A 107 11.56 5.98 5.98
C PHE A 107 12.49 6.79 5.06
N THR A 108 13.79 6.45 5.04
CA THR A 108 14.76 7.15 4.19
C THR A 108 14.40 7.05 2.70
N TYR A 109 14.02 5.86 2.23
CA TYR A 109 13.60 5.65 0.84
C TYR A 109 12.37 6.49 0.48
N PHE A 110 11.31 6.43 1.28
CA PHE A 110 10.07 7.16 1.00
C PHE A 110 10.21 8.67 1.16
N SER A 111 11.03 9.15 2.10
CA SER A 111 11.36 10.57 2.21
C SER A 111 12.15 11.04 0.99
N ALA A 112 13.14 10.27 0.53
CA ALA A 112 13.94 10.61 -0.64
C ALA A 112 13.11 10.63 -1.92
N ILE A 113 12.29 9.60 -2.17
CA ILE A 113 11.46 9.54 -3.38
C ILE A 113 10.36 10.60 -3.37
N THR A 114 9.80 10.95 -2.20
CA THR A 114 8.83 12.06 -2.07
C THR A 114 9.47 13.40 -2.40
N GLY A 115 10.66 13.67 -1.88
CA GLY A 115 11.41 14.90 -2.19
C GLY A 115 11.81 14.98 -3.67
N ALA A 116 12.30 13.88 -4.24
CA ALA A 116 12.63 13.78 -5.66
C ALA A 116 11.37 13.98 -6.54
N GLY A 117 10.26 13.35 -6.17
CA GLY A 117 8.98 13.48 -6.88
C GLY A 117 8.48 14.91 -6.89
N TYR A 118 8.48 15.59 -5.74
CA TYR A 118 8.12 17.01 -5.66
C TYR A 118 9.04 17.87 -6.54
N TYR A 119 10.36 17.68 -6.45
CA TYR A 119 11.31 18.47 -7.24
C TYR A 119 11.11 18.29 -8.76
N ILE A 120 10.82 17.06 -9.20
CA ILE A 120 10.62 16.74 -10.63
C ILE A 120 9.26 17.25 -11.13
N MET A 121 8.20 17.16 -10.30
CA MET A 121 6.82 17.45 -10.72
C MET A 121 6.37 18.89 -10.47
N ARG A 122 7.01 19.65 -9.58
CA ARG A 122 6.54 21.01 -9.18
C ARG A 122 6.32 21.98 -10.35
N ASP A 123 7.12 21.83 -11.41
CA ASP A 123 7.13 22.69 -12.60
C ASP A 123 6.31 22.09 -13.76
N GLU A 124 5.56 21.02 -13.50
CA GLU A 124 4.64 20.42 -14.48
C GLU A 124 3.30 21.15 -14.53
N LYS A 125 2.76 21.28 -15.73
CA LYS A 125 1.49 21.97 -16.00
C LYS A 125 0.27 21.35 -15.31
N TRP A 126 0.33 20.04 -15.04
CA TRP A 126 -0.74 19.29 -14.39
C TRP A 126 -0.58 19.20 -12.86
N PHE A 127 0.56 19.64 -12.31
CA PHE A 127 0.83 19.49 -10.88
C PHE A 127 0.22 20.66 -10.09
N PRO A 128 -0.77 20.40 -9.21
CA PRO A 128 -1.62 21.46 -8.69
C PRO A 128 -0.96 22.34 -7.64
N SER A 129 -1.39 23.60 -7.59
CA SER A 129 -0.98 24.57 -6.56
C SER A 129 -1.29 24.12 -5.13
N VAL A 130 -2.36 23.34 -4.92
CA VAL A 130 -2.69 22.78 -3.60
C VAL A 130 -1.61 21.82 -3.06
N LEU A 131 -0.76 21.26 -3.94
CA LEU A 131 0.40 20.44 -3.58
C LEU A 131 1.73 21.20 -3.72
N GLY A 132 1.69 22.53 -3.88
CA GLY A 132 2.87 23.37 -4.05
C GLY A 132 3.44 23.40 -5.48
N GLY A 133 2.61 23.10 -6.48
CA GLY A 133 2.92 23.23 -7.91
C GLY A 133 2.49 24.56 -8.53
N ASN A 134 2.83 24.73 -9.81
CA ASN A 134 2.41 25.90 -10.61
C ASN A 134 1.25 25.58 -11.59
N GLY A 135 0.81 24.33 -11.64
CA GLY A 135 -0.16 23.82 -12.61
C GLY A 135 -1.56 23.58 -12.07
N SER A 136 -2.39 22.92 -12.88
CA SER A 136 -3.75 22.49 -12.56
C SER A 136 -4.00 21.07 -13.05
N ILE A 137 -4.63 20.22 -12.22
CA ILE A 137 -4.93 18.81 -12.57
C ILE A 137 -5.71 18.72 -13.88
N GLY A 138 -6.58 19.68 -14.15
CA GLY A 138 -7.34 19.75 -15.38
C GLY A 138 -6.47 19.75 -16.63
N GLU A 139 -5.24 20.27 -16.58
CA GLU A 139 -4.31 20.30 -17.72
C GLU A 139 -3.63 18.96 -18.02
N ALA A 140 -3.85 17.92 -17.21
CA ALA A 140 -3.29 16.59 -17.44
C ALA A 140 -3.63 16.01 -18.82
N HIS A 141 -4.79 16.38 -19.40
CA HIS A 141 -5.19 15.92 -20.73
C HIS A 141 -4.32 16.52 -21.86
N LEU A 142 -3.70 17.68 -21.65
CA LEU A 142 -2.92 18.39 -22.68
C LEU A 142 -1.55 17.76 -22.93
N ILE A 143 -1.11 16.85 -22.06
CA ILE A 143 0.23 16.27 -22.10
C ILE A 143 0.25 14.80 -22.52
N MET A 144 -0.90 14.15 -22.76
CA MET A 144 -0.95 12.72 -23.06
C MET A 144 -0.30 12.36 -24.41
N ASP A 145 -0.33 13.30 -25.36
CA ASP A 145 0.25 13.12 -26.69
C ASP A 145 1.72 13.59 -26.76
N ASN A 146 2.26 14.14 -25.67
CA ASN A 146 3.62 14.67 -25.61
C ASN A 146 4.53 13.74 -24.79
N PRO A 147 5.80 13.53 -25.18
CA PRO A 147 6.72 12.74 -24.39
C PRO A 147 6.97 13.40 -23.02
N PRO A 148 6.94 12.62 -21.92
CA PRO A 148 7.26 13.15 -20.61
C PRO A 148 8.73 13.56 -20.55
N LYS A 149 9.05 14.56 -19.72
CA LYS A 149 10.45 14.92 -19.46
C LYS A 149 11.24 13.70 -18.98
N PHE A 150 12.50 13.61 -19.40
CA PHE A 150 13.39 12.51 -19.04
C PHE A 150 13.38 12.18 -17.53
N ALA A 151 13.49 13.20 -16.67
CA ALA A 151 13.46 13.02 -15.22
C ALA A 151 12.13 12.42 -14.71
N LEU A 152 11.01 12.83 -15.29
CA LEU A 152 9.68 12.34 -14.93
C LEU A 152 9.51 10.86 -15.35
N LYS A 153 9.95 10.52 -16.57
CA LYS A 153 9.95 9.14 -17.09
C LYS A 153 10.73 8.20 -16.16
N TYR A 154 11.96 8.55 -15.82
CA TYR A 154 12.80 7.71 -14.96
C TYR A 154 12.31 7.69 -13.51
N TYR A 155 11.70 8.76 -13.01
CA TYR A 155 11.04 8.74 -11.70
C TYR A 155 9.94 7.68 -11.62
N TYR A 156 9.12 7.53 -12.67
CA TYR A 156 8.14 6.44 -12.74
C TYR A 156 8.77 5.05 -12.89
N PHE A 157 9.90 4.92 -13.61
CA PHE A 157 10.63 3.65 -13.64
C PHE A 157 11.27 3.26 -12.30
N VAL A 158 11.73 4.23 -11.51
CA VAL A 158 12.19 3.98 -10.14
C VAL A 158 11.05 3.49 -9.25
N GLN A 159 9.85 4.09 -9.37
CA GLN A 159 8.65 3.62 -8.66
C GLN A 159 8.25 2.20 -9.10
N LEU A 160 8.24 1.93 -10.41
CA LEU A 160 8.02 0.59 -10.95
C LEU A 160 9.05 -0.41 -10.38
N GLY A 161 10.32 0.00 -10.33
CA GLY A 161 11.40 -0.79 -9.74
C GLY A 161 11.22 -1.05 -8.26
N TYR A 162 10.67 -0.12 -7.49
CA TYR A 162 10.30 -0.36 -6.09
C TYR A 162 9.22 -1.44 -5.95
N HIS A 163 8.21 -1.42 -6.81
CA HIS A 163 7.16 -2.44 -6.81
C HIS A 163 7.71 -3.81 -7.20
N PHE A 164 8.56 -3.89 -8.24
CA PHE A 164 9.27 -5.12 -8.57
C PHE A 164 10.21 -5.58 -7.46
N HIS A 165 10.96 -4.67 -6.82
CA HIS A 165 11.78 -4.99 -5.65
C HIS A 165 10.91 -5.58 -4.54
N SER A 166 9.75 -4.98 -4.25
CA SER A 166 8.85 -5.47 -3.21
C SER A 166 8.36 -6.88 -3.53
N LEU A 167 7.96 -7.14 -4.78
CA LEU A 167 7.54 -8.46 -5.25
C LEU A 167 8.67 -9.50 -5.17
N LEU A 168 9.85 -9.19 -5.69
CA LEU A 168 11.02 -10.08 -5.65
C LEU A 168 11.44 -10.34 -4.20
N PHE A 169 11.48 -9.30 -3.37
CA PHE A 169 11.88 -9.44 -1.99
C PHE A 169 10.92 -10.36 -1.22
N MET A 170 9.63 -10.18 -1.47
CA MET A 170 8.56 -10.99 -0.89
C MET A 170 8.68 -12.46 -1.30
N VAL A 171 8.80 -12.74 -2.60
CA VAL A 171 8.90 -14.11 -3.12
C VAL A 171 10.16 -14.84 -2.63
N PHE A 172 11.31 -14.16 -2.58
CA PHE A 172 12.59 -14.81 -2.31
C PHE A 172 13.08 -14.73 -0.86
N PHE A 173 12.60 -13.76 -0.08
CA PHE A 173 13.12 -13.47 1.26
C PHE A 173 12.05 -13.42 2.35
N SER A 174 10.76 -13.50 2.01
CA SER A 174 9.67 -13.62 2.98
C SER A 174 9.10 -15.04 3.01
N PRO A 175 8.68 -15.57 4.17
CA PRO A 175 7.98 -16.84 4.24
C PRO A 175 6.62 -16.75 3.53
N ILE A 176 6.37 -17.66 2.58
CA ILE A 176 5.16 -17.75 1.75
C ILE A 176 3.90 -17.82 2.64
N ARG A 177 2.97 -16.88 2.48
CA ARG A 177 1.68 -16.87 3.18
C ARG A 177 0.59 -16.30 2.27
N ASN A 178 -0.50 -17.06 2.12
CA ASN A 178 -1.64 -16.83 1.22
C ASN A 178 -1.96 -15.34 0.95
N ASP A 179 -1.86 -14.97 -0.32
CA ASP A 179 -1.36 -13.67 -0.80
C ASP A 179 -2.39 -12.51 -0.75
N PHE A 180 -3.54 -12.71 -0.11
CA PHE A 180 -4.38 -11.59 0.34
C PHE A 180 -3.97 -11.09 1.71
N ILE A 181 -3.60 -11.99 2.61
CA ILE A 181 -2.99 -11.60 3.87
C ILE A 181 -1.74 -10.79 3.56
N GLU A 182 -1.12 -10.96 2.39
CA GLU A 182 0.05 -10.24 1.89
C GLU A 182 -0.20 -8.84 1.32
N MET A 183 -1.26 -8.62 0.53
CA MET A 183 -1.67 -7.28 0.08
C MET A 183 -2.39 -6.49 1.19
N LEU A 184 -3.18 -7.18 2.01
CA LEU A 184 -3.67 -6.64 3.26
C LEU A 184 -2.51 -6.42 4.23
N LEU A 185 -1.51 -7.31 4.28
CA LEU A 185 -0.25 -7.12 5.02
C LEU A 185 0.52 -5.97 4.43
N HIS A 186 0.51 -5.66 3.14
CA HIS A 186 1.27 -4.54 2.62
C HIS A 186 0.77 -3.23 3.27
N HIS A 187 -0.55 -3.09 3.35
CA HIS A 187 -1.19 -1.97 4.04
C HIS A 187 -1.11 -2.08 5.57
N LEU A 188 -1.26 -3.28 6.13
CA LEU A 188 -1.01 -3.60 7.54
C LEU A 188 0.45 -3.37 7.90
N VAL A 189 1.40 -3.54 6.99
CA VAL A 189 2.85 -3.37 7.12
C VAL A 189 3.17 -1.91 7.05
N THR A 190 2.49 -1.08 6.25
CA THR A 190 2.59 0.38 6.42
C THR A 190 2.05 0.83 7.76
N ILE A 191 0.96 0.22 8.25
CA ILE A 191 0.38 0.52 9.57
C ILE A 191 1.27 -0.01 10.70
N ILE A 192 1.87 -1.20 10.56
CA ILE A 192 2.85 -1.83 11.45
C ILE A 192 4.20 -1.13 11.31
N LEU A 193 4.56 -0.54 10.18
CA LEU A 193 5.77 0.26 10.02
C LEU A 193 5.65 1.56 10.79
N ILE A 194 4.49 2.19 10.69
CA ILE A 194 4.16 3.37 11.48
C ILE A 194 4.02 2.96 12.95
N GLY A 195 3.37 1.84 13.24
CA GLY A 195 3.19 1.27 14.57
C GLY A 195 4.50 0.83 15.22
N ASP A 196 5.43 0.24 14.47
CA ASP A 196 6.77 -0.20 14.87
C ASP A 196 7.75 0.98 14.89
N ALA A 197 7.59 1.98 14.03
CA ALA A 197 8.30 3.25 14.15
C ALA A 197 7.92 3.89 15.49
N ILE A 198 6.61 4.02 15.74
CA ILE A 198 6.08 4.49 17.02
C ILE A 198 6.57 3.60 18.15
N LYS A 199 6.50 2.26 18.06
CA LYS A 199 6.95 1.32 19.09
C LYS A 199 8.45 1.39 19.35
N SER A 200 9.28 1.52 18.32
CA SER A 200 10.73 1.67 18.47
C SER A 200 11.12 3.03 19.09
N VAL A 201 10.34 4.08 18.79
CA VAL A 201 10.49 5.39 19.46
C VAL A 201 9.90 5.36 20.89
N VAL A 202 8.84 4.58 21.14
CA VAL A 202 8.26 4.33 22.47
C VAL A 202 9.27 3.58 23.33
N ASP A 203 9.96 2.59 22.77
CA ASP A 203 11.06 1.88 23.43
C ASP A 203 12.23 2.82 23.78
N THR A 204 12.33 3.99 23.12
CA THR A 204 13.28 5.08 23.43
C THR A 204 12.79 5.99 24.58
N GLY A 205 11.54 5.83 25.03
CA GLY A 205 10.95 6.57 26.16
C GLY A 205 10.50 8.01 25.86
N ASN A 206 10.55 8.46 24.60
CA ASN A 206 10.24 9.85 24.23
C ASN A 206 8.79 10.04 23.75
N THR A 207 7.83 9.93 24.67
CA THR A 207 6.38 10.05 24.43
C THR A 207 5.96 11.32 23.67
N PRO A 208 6.50 12.52 23.94
CA PRO A 208 6.14 13.74 23.20
C PRO A 208 6.39 13.66 21.69
N LEU A 209 7.53 13.09 21.26
CA LEU A 209 7.88 12.98 19.85
C LEU A 209 6.86 12.11 19.08
N ILE A 210 6.46 10.99 19.68
CA ILE A 210 5.46 10.07 19.11
C ILE A 210 4.13 10.76 18.89
N VAL A 211 3.65 11.50 19.89
CA VAL A 211 2.38 12.21 19.83
C VAL A 211 2.43 13.23 18.69
N VAL A 212 3.51 13.99 18.57
CA VAL A 212 3.71 14.96 17.48
C VAL A 212 3.70 14.26 16.12
N MET A 213 4.47 13.18 15.94
CA MET A 213 4.52 12.44 14.67
C MET A 213 3.17 11.82 14.30
N TYR A 214 2.43 11.32 15.29
CA TYR A 214 1.08 10.78 15.10
C TYR A 214 0.08 11.85 14.64
N PHE A 215 0.10 13.04 15.25
CA PHE A 215 -0.76 14.15 14.80
C PHE A 215 -0.38 14.64 13.40
N VAL A 216 0.91 14.72 13.08
CA VAL A 216 1.37 15.06 11.72
C VAL A 216 0.86 14.04 10.72
N LEU A 217 0.91 12.74 11.03
CA LEU A 217 0.35 11.69 10.20
C LEU A 217 -1.17 11.86 10.04
N LEU A 218 -1.92 12.03 11.13
CA LEU A 218 -3.37 12.13 11.11
C LEU A 218 -3.83 13.33 10.24
N LEU A 219 -3.20 14.48 10.43
CA LEU A 219 -3.49 15.70 9.67
C LEU A 219 -3.10 15.57 8.20
N SER A 220 -1.89 15.08 7.91
CA SER A 220 -1.41 14.93 6.52
C SER A 220 -2.21 13.89 5.75
N TRP A 221 -2.55 12.75 6.36
CA TRP A 221 -3.39 11.73 5.73
C TRP A 221 -4.81 12.22 5.50
N GLY A 222 -5.43 12.84 6.52
CA GLY A 222 -6.77 13.41 6.41
C GLY A 222 -6.84 14.45 5.29
N TYR A 223 -5.88 15.38 5.24
CA TYR A 223 -5.82 16.39 4.19
C TYR A 223 -5.61 15.78 2.81
N THR A 224 -4.57 14.97 2.62
CA THR A 224 -4.22 14.48 1.27
C THR A 224 -5.21 13.44 0.74
N ARG A 225 -5.76 12.56 1.60
CA ARG A 225 -6.60 11.43 1.17
C ARG A 225 -8.10 11.66 1.33
N LEU A 226 -8.53 12.49 2.29
CA LEU A 226 -9.97 12.77 2.47
C LEU A 226 -10.40 14.12 1.89
N TYR A 227 -9.46 15.05 1.65
CA TYR A 227 -9.76 16.32 1.00
C TYR A 227 -9.19 16.40 -0.42
N VAL A 228 -7.86 16.39 -0.57
CA VAL A 228 -7.22 16.58 -1.90
C VAL A 228 -7.64 15.49 -2.88
N TYR A 229 -7.62 14.22 -2.46
CA TYR A 229 -7.95 13.09 -3.32
C TYR A 229 -9.40 13.12 -3.88
N PRO A 230 -10.48 13.21 -3.09
CA PRO A 230 -11.83 13.24 -3.66
C PRO A 230 -12.17 14.57 -4.37
N PHE A 231 -11.82 15.71 -3.79
CA PHE A 231 -12.28 17.02 -4.30
C PHE A 231 -11.43 17.56 -5.43
N HIS A 232 -10.15 17.19 -5.50
CA HIS A 232 -9.28 17.62 -6.60
C HIS A 232 -9.02 16.48 -7.58
N LEU A 233 -8.59 15.29 -7.13
CA LEU A 233 -8.21 14.22 -8.05
C LEU A 233 -9.44 13.57 -8.71
N ILE A 234 -10.36 13.00 -7.92
CA ILE A 234 -11.54 12.30 -8.44
C ILE A 234 -12.47 13.25 -9.19
N TYR A 235 -12.72 14.45 -8.64
CA TYR A 235 -13.54 15.45 -9.32
C TYR A 235 -13.01 15.80 -10.72
N ASN A 236 -11.70 16.08 -10.86
CA ASN A 236 -11.13 16.39 -12.18
C ASN A 236 -11.18 15.18 -13.11
N ALA A 237 -10.94 13.97 -12.59
CA ALA A 237 -10.96 12.74 -13.38
C ALA A 237 -12.36 12.36 -13.90
N ILE A 238 -13.42 12.65 -13.15
CA ILE A 238 -14.81 12.33 -13.52
C ILE A 238 -15.47 13.43 -14.35
N PHE A 239 -15.22 14.70 -14.02
CA PHE A 239 -15.98 15.82 -14.62
C PHE A 239 -15.14 16.63 -15.61
N VAL A 240 -13.95 17.06 -15.22
CA VAL A 240 -13.17 18.05 -15.99
C VAL A 240 -12.50 17.42 -17.23
N ILE A 241 -11.84 16.27 -17.06
CA ILE A 241 -11.13 15.60 -18.16
C ILE A 241 -12.13 15.13 -19.25
N PRO A 242 -13.27 14.51 -18.90
CA PRO A 242 -14.25 14.10 -19.91
C PRO A 242 -14.89 15.23 -20.71
N GLU A 243 -15.12 16.38 -20.07
CA GLU A 243 -15.64 17.57 -20.75
C GLU A 243 -14.61 18.15 -21.74
N ALA A 244 -13.32 18.10 -21.38
CA ALA A 244 -12.23 18.61 -22.21
C ALA A 244 -11.86 17.68 -23.38
N ASN A 245 -11.98 16.36 -23.22
CA ASN A 245 -11.66 15.40 -24.29
C ASN A 245 -12.70 14.25 -24.37
N PRO A 246 -13.85 14.47 -25.02
CA PRO A 246 -14.94 13.50 -25.15
C PRO A 246 -14.55 12.18 -25.82
N GLN A 247 -13.46 12.16 -26.60
CA GLN A 247 -13.02 10.99 -27.36
C GLN A 247 -12.24 9.98 -26.52
N VAL A 248 -11.69 10.40 -25.37
CA VAL A 248 -10.87 9.57 -24.47
C VAL A 248 -11.71 8.99 -23.29
N VAL A 249 -13.00 9.34 -23.22
CA VAL A 249 -13.85 9.18 -22.02
C VAL A 249 -14.34 7.76 -21.76
N GLY A 250 -14.61 6.98 -22.81
CA GLY A 250 -15.32 5.72 -22.66
C GLY A 250 -14.50 4.60 -22.01
N ILE A 251 -13.70 3.92 -22.83
CA ILE A 251 -13.10 2.63 -22.46
C ILE A 251 -11.94 2.79 -21.46
N PHE A 252 -11.30 3.97 -21.41
CA PHE A 252 -10.17 4.24 -20.53
C PHE A 252 -10.58 4.92 -19.21
N LEU A 253 -11.39 5.99 -19.23
CA LEU A 253 -11.62 6.77 -18.00
C LEU A 253 -12.65 6.16 -17.03
N TYR A 254 -13.70 5.48 -17.51
CA TYR A 254 -14.71 4.89 -16.61
C TYR A 254 -14.19 3.78 -15.68
N PRO A 255 -13.48 2.74 -16.16
CA PRO A 255 -12.92 1.71 -15.28
C PRO A 255 -11.89 2.29 -14.29
N GLY A 256 -10.98 3.16 -14.75
CA GLY A 256 -10.04 3.87 -13.88
C GLY A 256 -10.74 4.68 -12.79
N ASN A 257 -11.79 5.44 -13.12
CA ASN A 257 -12.56 6.19 -12.13
C ASN A 257 -13.28 5.30 -11.10
N ALA A 258 -13.75 4.11 -11.51
CA ALA A 258 -14.32 3.14 -10.57
C ALA A 258 -13.28 2.65 -9.55
N LEU A 259 -12.05 2.35 -10.00
CA LEU A 259 -10.94 1.99 -9.12
C LEU A 259 -10.56 3.14 -8.17
N LEU A 260 -10.55 4.38 -8.66
CA LEU A 260 -10.27 5.56 -7.85
C LEU A 260 -11.30 5.77 -6.74
N CYS A 261 -12.59 5.58 -7.04
CA CYS A 261 -13.69 5.66 -6.07
C CYS A 261 -13.64 4.53 -5.03
N MET A 262 -13.36 3.30 -5.46
CA MET A 262 -13.18 2.18 -4.53
C MET A 262 -12.00 2.44 -3.58
N LEU A 263 -10.91 3.00 -4.10
CA LEU A 263 -9.76 3.39 -3.29
C LEU A 263 -10.10 4.51 -2.28
N MET A 264 -11.05 5.40 -2.60
CA MET A 264 -11.55 6.40 -1.64
C MET A 264 -12.28 5.77 -0.46
N VAL A 265 -13.13 4.76 -0.70
CA VAL A 265 -13.82 4.03 0.38
C VAL A 265 -12.80 3.40 1.33
N LEU A 266 -11.76 2.81 0.75
CA LEU A 266 -10.65 2.24 1.50
C LEU A 266 -9.91 3.31 2.33
N HIS A 267 -9.63 4.49 1.78
CA HIS A 267 -9.02 5.60 2.53
C HIS A 267 -9.88 6.08 3.73
N ILE A 268 -11.22 6.16 3.57
CA ILE A 268 -12.14 6.52 4.66
C ILE A 268 -12.07 5.47 5.78
N TYR A 269 -12.12 4.19 5.41
CA TYR A 269 -11.98 3.08 6.36
C TYR A 269 -10.68 3.18 7.17
N TRP A 270 -9.54 3.40 6.49
CA TRP A 270 -8.24 3.54 7.15
C TRP A 270 -8.18 4.74 8.09
N TYR A 271 -8.75 5.88 7.70
CA TYR A 271 -8.80 7.05 8.57
C TYR A 271 -9.61 6.77 9.84
N GLY A 272 -10.69 6.01 9.73
CA GLY A 272 -11.43 5.49 10.89
C GLY A 272 -10.56 4.67 11.84
N LEU A 273 -9.71 3.79 11.31
CA LEU A 273 -8.77 3.00 12.14
C LEU A 273 -7.73 3.87 12.84
N PHE A 274 -7.20 4.92 12.19
CA PHE A 274 -6.32 5.88 12.85
C PHE A 274 -7.03 6.56 14.02
N LEU A 275 -8.26 7.04 13.82
CA LEU A 275 -9.03 7.67 14.89
C LEU A 275 -9.28 6.72 16.07
N VAL A 276 -9.61 5.45 15.81
CA VAL A 276 -9.80 4.44 16.86
C VAL A 276 -8.50 4.20 17.65
N MET A 277 -7.36 4.09 16.95
CA MET A 277 -6.05 3.95 17.58
C MET A 277 -5.71 5.17 18.46
N GLY A 278 -5.92 6.39 17.95
CA GLY A 278 -5.69 7.62 18.71
C GLY A 278 -6.60 7.77 19.93
N TYR A 279 -7.88 7.44 19.78
CA TYR A 279 -8.84 7.43 20.90
C TYR A 279 -8.41 6.44 21.99
N THR A 280 -7.94 5.27 21.61
CA THR A 280 -7.46 4.24 22.55
C THR A 280 -6.21 4.70 23.29
N LEU A 281 -5.28 5.36 22.60
CA LEU A 281 -4.08 5.95 23.21
C LEU A 281 -4.43 6.96 24.31
N ILE A 282 -5.41 7.83 24.06
CA ILE A 282 -5.84 8.88 25.02
C ILE A 282 -6.59 8.27 26.21
N ARG A 283 -7.43 7.25 25.99
CA ARG A 283 -8.30 6.67 27.03
C ARG A 283 -7.59 5.68 27.95
N LYS A 284 -6.67 4.85 27.43
CA LYS A 284 -6.12 3.72 28.18
C LYS A 284 -4.78 3.99 28.86
N GLY A 285 -4.02 5.02 28.44
CA GLY A 285 -2.68 5.30 29.01
C GLY A 285 -1.65 4.16 28.88
N GLN A 286 -2.05 3.00 28.35
CA GLN A 286 -1.25 1.83 28.04
C GLN A 286 -1.50 1.46 26.58
N VAL A 287 -0.40 1.22 25.87
CA VAL A 287 -0.35 0.78 24.47
C VAL A 287 -0.84 -0.66 24.41
N GLU A 288 -2.15 -0.87 24.45
CA GLU A 288 -2.76 -2.16 24.09
C GLU A 288 -2.99 -2.21 22.58
N ASP A 289 -2.25 -3.07 21.90
CA ASP A 289 -2.36 -3.35 20.46
C ASP A 289 -3.75 -3.95 20.16
N ILE A 290 -4.65 -3.13 19.61
CA ILE A 290 -6.01 -3.53 19.24
C ILE A 290 -5.99 -4.63 18.15
N GLN A 291 -4.93 -4.68 17.35
CA GLN A 291 -4.76 -5.65 16.27
C GLN A 291 -4.56 -7.09 16.77
N ASN A 292 -3.84 -7.28 17.88
CA ASN A 292 -3.72 -8.59 18.50
C ASN A 292 -5.08 -9.05 19.01
N LYS A 293 -5.86 -8.14 19.60
CA LYS A 293 -7.17 -8.48 20.13
C LYS A 293 -8.17 -8.94 19.07
N CYS A 294 -8.13 -8.38 17.85
CA CYS A 294 -8.97 -8.88 16.75
C CYS A 294 -8.53 -10.26 16.26
N ALA A 295 -7.22 -10.54 16.21
CA ALA A 295 -6.70 -11.87 15.85
C ALA A 295 -7.02 -12.92 16.94
N ASP A 296 -6.87 -12.55 18.21
CA ASP A 296 -7.19 -13.40 19.37
C ASP A 296 -8.70 -13.73 19.42
N LEU A 297 -9.56 -12.77 19.07
CA LEU A 297 -11.02 -12.98 18.99
C LEU A 297 -11.42 -13.89 17.84
N GLU A 298 -10.72 -13.81 16.69
CA GLU A 298 -10.95 -14.70 15.55
C GLU A 298 -10.45 -16.13 15.86
N GLU A 299 -9.31 -16.29 16.55
CA GLU A 299 -8.85 -17.60 17.04
C GLU A 299 -9.80 -18.19 18.11
N GLU A 300 -10.37 -17.37 19.00
CA GLU A 300 -11.38 -17.81 19.96
C GLU A 300 -12.69 -18.24 19.27
N GLU A 301 -13.12 -17.54 18.22
CA GLU A 301 -14.31 -17.89 17.45
C GLU A 301 -14.10 -19.19 16.64
N GLU A 302 -12.92 -19.35 16.03
CA GLU A 302 -12.54 -20.56 15.28
C GLU A 302 -12.41 -21.79 16.21
N THR A 303 -11.79 -21.64 17.38
CA THR A 303 -11.68 -22.71 18.37
C THR A 303 -13.02 -23.06 19.02
N ALA A 304 -13.93 -22.10 19.18
CA ALA A 304 -15.30 -22.36 19.62
C ALA A 304 -16.12 -23.10 18.56
N ALA A 305 -15.95 -22.75 17.27
CA ALA A 305 -16.57 -23.46 16.16
C ALA A 305 -16.05 -24.91 16.03
N LEU A 306 -14.75 -25.14 16.22
CA LEU A 306 -14.15 -26.49 16.22
C LEU A 306 -14.65 -27.38 17.36
N LYS A 307 -14.90 -26.81 18.55
CA LYS A 307 -15.46 -27.54 19.69
C LYS A 307 -16.93 -27.93 19.52
N THR A 308 -17.68 -27.18 18.71
CA THR A 308 -19.09 -27.50 18.42
C THR A 308 -19.23 -28.54 17.30
N LEU A 309 -18.22 -28.68 16.43
CA LEU A 309 -18.20 -29.66 15.33
C LEU A 309 -17.69 -31.06 15.74
N VAL A 310 -16.97 -31.20 16.87
CA VAL A 310 -16.49 -32.50 17.36
C VAL A 310 -17.14 -32.83 18.71
N PRO A 311 -18.29 -33.53 18.74
CA PRO A 311 -18.77 -34.12 19.99
C PRO A 311 -17.83 -35.26 20.38
N ILE A 312 -17.13 -35.09 21.51
CA ILE A 312 -16.22 -36.06 22.11
C ILE A 312 -16.99 -37.36 22.41
N SER A 313 -16.85 -38.36 21.56
CA SER A 313 -17.06 -39.77 21.89
C SER A 313 -15.69 -40.38 22.21
N ILE A 314 -15.24 -40.24 23.45
CA ILE A 314 -14.20 -41.11 24.00
C ILE A 314 -14.80 -41.79 25.23
N ASN A 315 -15.55 -42.86 24.99
CA ASN A 315 -15.87 -43.82 26.03
C ASN A 315 -14.57 -44.52 26.44
N LYS A 316 -14.25 -44.38 27.72
CA LYS A 316 -13.11 -44.97 28.41
C LYS A 316 -13.31 -46.49 28.47
N VAL A 317 -12.76 -47.24 27.51
CA VAL A 317 -12.62 -48.69 27.62
C VAL A 317 -11.54 -48.96 28.67
N LYS A 318 -11.98 -49.35 29.88
CA LYS A 318 -11.12 -49.96 30.89
C LYS A 318 -10.85 -51.40 30.44
N ASN A 319 -9.57 -51.73 30.33
CA ASN A 319 -9.09 -53.10 30.16
C ASN A 319 -9.44 -53.94 31.41
N GLU A 320 -10.01 -55.12 31.18
CA GLU A 320 -9.72 -56.32 31.96
C GLU A 320 -8.46 -56.98 31.39
#